data_AF-A0A385YWT1-F1
#
_entry.id   AF-A0A385YWT1-F1
#
_cell.length_a   1.000
_cell.length_b   1.000
_cell.length_c   1.000
_cell.angle_alpha   90.00
_cell.angle_beta   90.00
_cell.angle_gamma   90.00
#
_symmetry.space_group_name_H-M   'P 1'
#
loop_
_entity.id
_entity.type
_entity.pdbx_description
1 polymer ?
#
loop_
_entity_poly.entity_id
_entity_poly.type
_entity_poly.pdbx_seq_one_letter_code
_entity_poly.pdbx_strand_id
1 'polypeptide(L)'
;MNVSSYTIQPGDTYWELAQRYNLSVHDIVAVNPRVNPCALYVGQMIYLPISLSSSKCLCAAEVELKENMRSLWEEHVAWTRMTIISMVFNLPDVDMVTARLLQNATDMGNLLRPLYGDQIADMYSALIREHLEIAGDLVKAALEGNEQEATTAETNWYLNADQVASFLHHINPFISESEFRTMFYRHLQLTKMEAVLMMNKDYQKGIAEYDTIQEQALGMSDTITAAIVKQFPLIFSQC
;
A
#
# COMPACT_ATOMS: atom_id res chain seq x y z
N MET A 1 -8.44 12.84 25.97
CA MET A 1 -7.72 13.05 24.70
C MET A 1 -7.98 14.46 24.26
N ASN A 2 -6.93 15.23 23.96
CA ASN A 2 -7.09 16.49 23.27
C ASN A 2 -7.30 16.20 21.79
N VAL A 3 -8.15 16.98 21.13
CA VAL A 3 -8.44 16.86 19.69
C VAL A 3 -8.32 18.23 19.03
N SER A 4 -7.89 18.26 17.78
CA SER A 4 -7.88 19.45 16.91
C SER A 4 -8.93 19.27 15.83
N SER A 5 -9.71 20.31 15.53
CA SER A 5 -10.60 20.28 14.37
C SER A 5 -9.80 20.37 13.08
N TYR A 6 -10.20 19.62 12.06
CA TYR A 6 -9.65 19.65 10.71
C TYR A 6 -10.79 19.66 9.68
N THR A 7 -10.63 20.40 8.59
CA THR A 7 -11.61 20.48 7.50
C THR A 7 -11.09 19.71 6.29
N ILE A 8 -11.82 18.66 5.89
CA ILE A 8 -11.50 17.80 4.75
C ILE A 8 -11.27 18.64 3.49
N GLN A 9 -10.12 18.43 2.86
CA GLN A 9 -9.72 19.00 1.58
C GLN A 9 -9.99 18.00 0.44
N PRO A 10 -10.03 18.46 -0.82
CA PRO A 10 -10.08 17.57 -1.97
C PRO A 10 -8.93 16.55 -1.93
N GLY A 11 -9.26 15.26 -2.04
CA GLY A 11 -8.29 14.17 -2.01
C GLY A 11 -8.13 13.51 -0.65
N ASP A 12 -8.39 14.23 0.46
CA ASP A 12 -8.13 13.72 1.81
C ASP A 12 -8.87 12.40 2.08
N THR A 13 -8.12 11.42 2.58
CA THR A 13 -8.64 10.22 3.22
C THR A 13 -8.24 10.19 4.69
N TYR A 14 -8.95 9.43 5.53
CA TYR A 14 -8.50 9.20 6.91
C TYR A 14 -7.10 8.61 6.98
N TRP A 15 -6.72 7.82 5.99
CA TRP A 15 -5.39 7.26 5.88
C TRP A 15 -4.34 8.34 5.57
N GLU A 16 -4.58 9.23 4.59
CA GLU A 16 -3.67 10.36 4.29
C GLU A 16 -3.51 11.28 5.50
N LEU A 17 -4.59 11.56 6.22
CA LEU A 17 -4.56 12.36 7.44
C LEU A 17 -3.84 11.65 8.58
N ALA A 18 -4.02 10.34 8.73
CA ALA A 18 -3.29 9.53 9.70
C ALA A 18 -1.78 9.65 9.46
N GLN A 19 -1.34 9.49 8.22
CA GLN A 19 0.07 9.58 7.86
C GLN A 19 0.60 11.02 8.06
N ARG A 20 -0.11 12.03 7.56
CA ARG A 20 0.28 13.46 7.63
C ARG A 20 0.46 13.95 9.07
N TYR A 21 -0.38 13.49 9.99
CA TYR A 21 -0.36 13.92 11.39
C TYR A 21 0.32 12.91 12.32
N ASN A 22 0.93 11.84 11.78
CA ASN A 22 1.55 10.77 12.54
C ASN A 22 0.59 10.15 13.60
N LEU A 23 -0.63 9.85 13.14
CA LEU A 23 -1.71 9.22 13.89
C LEU A 23 -2.03 7.85 13.27
N SER A 24 -2.80 7.01 13.95
CA SER A 24 -3.39 5.85 13.29
C SER A 24 -4.79 6.19 12.74
N VAL A 25 -5.20 5.55 11.65
CA VAL A 25 -6.58 5.66 11.13
C VAL A 25 -7.57 5.29 12.23
N HIS A 26 -7.27 4.26 13.02
CA HIS A 26 -8.07 3.86 14.17
C HIS A 26 -8.26 5.01 15.18
N ASP A 27 -7.22 5.77 15.50
CA ASP A 27 -7.33 6.90 16.43
C ASP A 27 -8.22 8.02 15.86
N ILE A 28 -8.13 8.27 14.54
CA ILE A 28 -9.00 9.23 13.85
C ILE A 28 -10.44 8.73 13.87
N VAL A 29 -10.69 7.46 13.55
CA VAL A 29 -12.05 6.86 13.59
C VAL A 29 -12.63 6.92 15.00
N ALA A 30 -11.82 6.61 16.03
CA ALA A 30 -12.26 6.59 17.42
C ALA A 30 -12.77 7.95 17.92
N VAL A 31 -12.17 9.06 17.46
CA VAL A 31 -12.62 10.41 17.82
C VAL A 31 -13.71 10.96 16.88
N ASN A 32 -14.05 10.25 15.79
CA ASN A 32 -15.09 10.62 14.83
C ASN A 32 -16.15 9.50 14.65
N PRO A 33 -16.83 9.03 15.71
CA PRO A 33 -17.70 7.85 15.66
C PRO A 33 -18.97 8.01 14.79
N ARG A 34 -19.26 9.23 14.32
CA ARG A 34 -20.43 9.53 13.46
C ARG A 34 -20.05 9.83 12.01
N VAL A 35 -18.76 9.77 11.67
CA VAL A 35 -18.28 10.01 10.32
C VAL A 35 -17.98 8.66 9.67
N ASN A 36 -18.50 8.46 8.46
CA ASN A 36 -18.15 7.29 7.66
C ASN A 36 -16.75 7.52 7.05
N PRO A 37 -15.73 6.71 7.41
CA PRO A 37 -14.37 6.87 6.88
C PRO A 37 -14.28 6.71 5.35
N CYS A 38 -15.20 5.93 4.76
CA CYS A 38 -15.24 5.67 3.32
C CYS A 38 -16.04 6.70 2.53
N ALA A 39 -16.64 7.70 3.19
CA ALA A 39 -17.50 8.70 2.56
C ALA A 39 -17.24 10.09 3.16
N LEU A 40 -16.03 10.60 2.94
CA LEU A 40 -15.64 11.95 3.36
C LEU A 40 -16.07 12.98 2.32
N TYR A 41 -16.50 14.14 2.78
CA TYR A 41 -16.92 15.26 1.92
C TYR A 41 -15.98 16.45 2.06
N VAL A 42 -15.61 17.08 0.95
CA VAL A 42 -14.83 18.33 0.99
C VAL A 42 -15.59 19.39 1.80
N GLY A 43 -14.90 20.03 2.74
CA GLY A 43 -15.49 20.98 3.68
C GLY A 43 -16.09 20.34 4.94
N GLN A 44 -16.13 19.01 5.04
CA GLN A 44 -16.56 18.31 6.25
C GLN A 44 -15.56 18.56 7.39
N MET A 45 -16.07 18.89 8.57
CA MET A 45 -15.25 18.99 9.77
C MET A 45 -15.11 17.62 10.44
N ILE A 46 -13.87 17.24 10.75
CA ILE A 46 -13.52 16.07 11.56
C ILE A 46 -12.61 16.50 12.73
N TYR A 47 -12.39 15.59 13.67
CA TYR A 47 -11.46 15.77 14.78
C TYR A 47 -10.23 14.89 14.58
N LEU A 48 -9.04 15.45 14.77
CA LEU A 48 -7.79 14.70 14.80
C LEU A 48 -7.28 14.64 16.25
N PRO A 49 -6.93 13.46 16.78
CA PRO A 49 -6.33 13.36 18.10
C PRO A 49 -5.02 14.16 18.14
N ILE A 50 -4.89 15.02 19.14
CA ILE A 50 -3.62 15.66 19.48
C ILE A 50 -2.86 14.64 20.32
N SER A 51 -2.02 13.86 19.66
CA SER A 51 -0.98 13.11 20.35
C SER A 51 -0.03 14.14 20.98
N LEU A 52 -0.16 14.35 22.29
CA LEU A 52 1.01 14.75 23.07
C LEU A 52 1.97 13.58 22.91
N SER A 53 2.86 13.69 21.91
CA SER A 53 3.95 12.75 21.72
C SER A 53 4.72 12.73 23.03
N SER A 54 4.36 11.82 23.94
CA SER A 54 5.35 11.28 24.83
C SER A 54 6.30 10.61 23.86
N SER A 55 7.48 11.21 23.69
CA SER A 55 8.62 10.61 23.03
C SER A 55 8.94 9.31 23.77
N LYS A 56 8.16 8.27 23.50
CA LYS A 56 8.51 6.90 23.80
C LYS A 56 9.64 6.63 22.82
N CYS A 57 10.84 6.43 23.34
CA CYS A 57 11.94 5.96 22.49
C CYS A 57 11.46 4.68 21.80
N LEU A 58 11.48 4.67 20.47
CA LEU A 58 11.17 3.48 19.70
C LEU A 58 12.28 2.45 19.91
N CYS A 59 11.90 1.19 19.99
CA CYS A 59 12.86 0.10 20.03
C CYS A 59 13.66 0.02 18.73
N ALA A 60 14.96 -0.32 18.82
CA ALA A 60 15.80 -0.51 17.64
C ALA A 60 15.18 -1.53 16.66
N ALA A 61 14.59 -2.62 17.17
CA ALA A 61 13.89 -3.62 16.37
C ALA A 61 12.63 -3.07 15.67
N GLU A 62 11.91 -2.13 16.30
CA GLU A 62 10.73 -1.50 15.68
C GLU A 62 11.16 -0.55 14.56
N VAL A 63 12.23 0.22 14.78
CA VAL A 63 12.83 1.08 13.75
C VAL A 63 13.30 0.22 12.57
N GLU A 64 14.03 -0.86 12.83
CA GLU A 64 14.53 -1.75 11.78
C GLU A 64 13.40 -2.39 10.96
N LEU A 65 12.34 -2.88 11.61
CA LEU A 65 11.16 -3.40 10.91
C LEU A 65 10.54 -2.34 10.01
N LYS A 66 10.35 -1.12 10.53
CA LYS A 66 9.72 -0.03 9.79
C LYS A 66 10.53 0.38 8.57
N GLU A 67 11.83 0.55 8.71
CA GLU A 67 12.71 0.93 7.60
C GLU A 67 12.76 -0.17 6.53
N ASN A 68 12.88 -1.43 6.93
CA ASN A 68 12.89 -2.56 5.99
C ASN A 68 11.54 -2.72 5.27
N MET A 69 10.43 -2.57 5.98
CA MET A 69 9.09 -2.60 5.38
C MET A 69 8.92 -1.45 4.39
N ARG A 70 9.29 -0.22 4.75
CA ARG A 70 9.18 0.92 3.83
C ARG A 70 10.05 0.73 2.60
N SER A 71 11.29 0.30 2.77
CA SER A 71 12.21 0.03 1.66
C SER A 71 11.63 -0.96 0.66
N LEU A 72 11.04 -2.08 1.11
CA LEU A 72 10.47 -3.08 0.21
C LEU A 72 9.22 -2.57 -0.53
N TRP A 73 8.39 -1.74 0.11
CA TRP A 73 7.22 -1.11 -0.54
C TRP A 73 7.63 0.00 -1.51
N GLU A 74 8.71 0.74 -1.23
CA GLU A 74 9.29 1.70 -2.17
C GLU A 74 9.90 0.99 -3.38
N GLU A 75 10.65 -0.10 -3.16
CA GLU A 75 11.13 -0.96 -4.23
C GLU A 75 9.97 -1.51 -5.07
N HIS A 76 8.89 -1.97 -4.43
CA HIS A 76 7.71 -2.48 -5.11
C HIS A 76 7.16 -1.46 -6.12
N VAL A 77 6.93 -0.22 -5.71
CA VAL A 77 6.40 0.82 -6.60
C VAL A 77 7.42 1.31 -7.62
N ALA A 78 8.69 1.40 -7.25
CA ALA A 78 9.75 1.78 -8.17
C ALA A 78 9.93 0.75 -9.30
N TRP A 79 10.02 -0.54 -8.97
CA TRP A 79 10.16 -1.60 -9.96
C TRP A 79 8.89 -1.78 -10.81
N THR A 80 7.70 -1.53 -10.24
CA THR A 80 6.44 -1.48 -11.00
C THR A 80 6.48 -0.37 -12.05
N ARG A 81 6.82 0.86 -11.66
CA ARG A 81 6.96 1.99 -12.58
C ARG A 81 8.01 1.71 -13.68
N MET A 82 9.17 1.16 -13.31
CA MET A 82 10.21 0.79 -14.29
C MET A 82 9.70 -0.25 -15.29
N THR A 83 8.95 -1.24 -14.81
CA THR A 83 8.34 -2.27 -15.66
C THR A 83 7.30 -1.67 -16.62
N ILE A 84 6.41 -0.81 -16.12
CA ILE A 84 5.44 -0.07 -16.95
C ILE A 84 6.15 0.75 -18.03
N ILE A 85 7.20 1.50 -17.66
CA ILE A 85 8.00 2.28 -18.62
C ILE A 85 8.61 1.36 -19.67
N SER A 86 9.27 0.27 -19.27
CA SER A 86 9.90 -0.66 -20.22
C SER A 86 8.89 -1.33 -21.15
N MET A 87 7.70 -1.70 -20.65
CA MET A 87 6.63 -2.24 -21.48
C MET A 87 6.08 -1.20 -22.46
N VAL A 88 5.72 0.00 -21.98
CA VAL A 88 5.11 1.07 -22.80
C VAL A 88 6.04 1.55 -23.91
N PHE A 89 7.34 1.66 -23.63
CA PHE A 89 8.33 2.13 -24.60
C PHE A 89 9.09 1.01 -25.31
N ASN A 90 8.68 -0.26 -25.09
CA ASN A 90 9.30 -1.44 -25.69
C ASN A 90 10.83 -1.45 -25.50
N LEU A 91 11.27 -1.21 -24.26
CA LEU A 91 12.69 -1.17 -23.90
C LEU A 91 13.26 -2.59 -23.81
N PRO A 92 14.54 -2.79 -24.16
CA PRO A 92 15.16 -4.12 -24.21
C PRO A 92 15.40 -4.74 -22.83
N ASP A 93 15.13 -4.02 -21.75
CA ASP A 93 15.33 -4.45 -20.36
C ASP A 93 14.07 -4.98 -19.69
N VAL A 94 12.93 -5.04 -20.40
CA VAL A 94 11.62 -5.41 -19.83
C VAL A 94 11.66 -6.73 -19.06
N ASP A 95 12.36 -7.75 -19.57
CA ASP A 95 12.48 -9.04 -18.88
C ASP A 95 13.29 -8.93 -17.57
N MET A 96 14.35 -8.12 -17.56
CA MET A 96 15.21 -7.92 -16.40
C MET A 96 14.52 -7.13 -15.29
N VAL A 97 13.81 -6.06 -15.64
CA VAL A 97 13.07 -5.25 -14.65
C VAL A 97 11.85 -6.02 -14.13
N THR A 98 11.17 -6.79 -14.98
CA THR A 98 10.06 -7.67 -14.56
C THR A 98 10.55 -8.75 -13.61
N ALA A 99 11.69 -9.39 -13.91
CA ALA A 99 12.27 -10.39 -13.01
C ALA A 99 12.62 -9.80 -11.64
N ARG A 100 13.15 -8.57 -11.59
CA ARG A 100 13.46 -7.89 -10.32
C ARG A 100 12.19 -7.51 -9.55
N LEU A 101 11.14 -7.05 -10.25
CA LEU A 101 9.83 -6.78 -9.66
C LEU A 101 9.23 -8.06 -9.04
N LEU A 102 9.28 -9.19 -9.75
CA LEU A 102 8.77 -10.46 -9.22
C LEU A 102 9.62 -11.00 -8.05
N GLN A 103 10.93 -10.70 -8.02
CA GLN A 103 11.78 -11.01 -6.87
C GLN A 103 11.35 -10.21 -5.62
N ASN A 104 10.90 -8.95 -5.78
CA ASN A 104 10.42 -8.14 -4.66
C ASN A 104 9.26 -8.82 -3.89
N ALA A 105 8.37 -9.57 -4.56
CA ALA A 105 7.34 -10.36 -3.88
C ALA A 105 7.94 -11.41 -2.91
N THR A 106 9.02 -12.07 -3.33
CA THR A 106 9.76 -13.02 -2.48
C THR A 106 10.45 -12.30 -1.32
N ASP A 107 11.05 -11.14 -1.59
CA ASP A 107 11.72 -10.33 -0.57
C ASP A 107 10.74 -9.87 0.52
N MET A 108 9.53 -9.45 0.12
CA MET A 108 8.43 -9.08 1.02
C MET A 108 7.99 -10.24 1.92
N GLY A 109 7.82 -11.45 1.39
CA GLY A 109 7.55 -12.62 2.22
C GLY A 109 8.68 -12.99 3.16
N ASN A 110 9.92 -12.90 2.70
CA ASN A 110 11.10 -13.18 3.53
C ASN A 110 11.23 -12.24 4.72
N LEU A 111 10.78 -10.98 4.61
CA LEU A 111 10.73 -10.05 5.73
C LEU A 111 9.73 -10.51 6.83
N LEU A 112 8.65 -11.19 6.44
CA LEU A 112 7.66 -11.73 7.38
C LEU A 112 8.07 -13.08 7.99
N ARG A 113 8.97 -13.81 7.33
CA ARG A 113 9.38 -15.18 7.71
C ARG A 113 9.86 -15.31 9.16
N PRO A 114 10.69 -14.41 9.73
CA PRO A 114 11.13 -14.53 11.12
C PRO A 114 10.00 -14.40 12.15
N LEU A 115 8.88 -13.77 11.78
CA LEU A 115 7.77 -13.47 12.68
C LEU A 115 6.64 -14.51 12.55
N TYR A 116 6.36 -14.94 11.33
CA TYR A 116 5.20 -15.78 11.01
C TYR A 116 5.56 -17.19 10.51
N GLY A 117 6.84 -17.47 10.28
CA GLY A 117 7.32 -18.77 9.79
C GLY A 117 7.13 -18.97 8.28
N ASP A 118 7.66 -20.09 7.79
CA ASP A 118 7.82 -20.35 6.35
C ASP A 118 6.51 -20.36 5.58
N GLN A 119 5.50 -21.09 6.07
CA GLN A 119 4.23 -21.26 5.37
C GLN A 119 3.52 -19.91 5.12
N ILE A 120 3.52 -19.02 6.11
CA ILE A 120 2.86 -17.71 6.00
C ILE A 120 3.67 -16.80 5.08
N ALA A 121 5.00 -16.78 5.21
CA ALA A 121 5.88 -16.02 4.34
C ALA A 121 5.73 -16.43 2.85
N ASP A 122 5.69 -17.73 2.58
CA ASP A 122 5.55 -18.27 1.23
C ASP A 122 4.17 -17.94 0.64
N MET A 123 3.10 -18.02 1.45
CA MET A 123 1.75 -17.66 1.00
C MET A 123 1.63 -16.16 0.69
N TYR A 124 2.23 -15.30 1.52
CA TYR A 124 2.27 -13.86 1.22
C TYR A 124 3.05 -13.57 -0.07
N SER A 125 4.20 -14.23 -0.25
CA SER A 125 5.02 -14.10 -1.45
C SER A 125 4.23 -14.50 -2.70
N ALA A 126 3.50 -15.60 -2.63
CA ALA A 126 2.68 -16.09 -3.74
C ALA A 126 1.56 -15.12 -4.12
N LEU A 127 0.84 -14.58 -3.13
CA LEU A 127 -0.24 -13.60 -3.38
C LEU A 127 0.27 -12.32 -4.03
N ILE A 128 1.41 -11.78 -3.55
CA ILE A 128 2.02 -10.57 -4.13
C ILE A 128 2.64 -10.89 -5.50
N ARG A 129 3.17 -12.09 -5.71
CA ARG A 129 3.67 -12.48 -7.03
C ARG A 129 2.53 -12.54 -8.06
N GLU A 130 1.43 -13.20 -7.72
CA GLU A 130 0.23 -13.25 -8.58
C GLU A 130 -0.31 -11.84 -8.86
N HIS A 131 -0.31 -10.97 -7.85
CA HIS A 131 -0.68 -9.56 -7.98
C HIS A 131 0.10 -8.85 -9.10
N LEU A 132 1.43 -9.04 -9.11
CA LEU A 132 2.34 -8.42 -10.06
C LEU A 132 2.24 -9.03 -11.46
N GLU A 133 2.02 -10.34 -11.55
CA GLU A 133 1.79 -11.04 -12.82
C GLU A 133 0.50 -10.53 -13.48
N ILE A 134 -0.61 -10.42 -12.72
CA ILE A 134 -1.88 -9.87 -13.24
C ILE A 134 -1.73 -8.41 -13.69
N ALA A 135 -0.98 -7.59 -12.95
CA ALA A 135 -0.71 -6.20 -13.33
C ALA A 135 0.05 -6.13 -14.68
N GLY A 136 1.04 -7.00 -14.87
CA GLY A 136 1.75 -7.14 -16.15
C GLY A 136 0.80 -7.53 -17.30
N ASP A 137 -0.06 -8.52 -17.08
CA ASP A 137 -1.05 -8.95 -18.07
C ASP A 137 -2.04 -7.82 -18.42
N LEU A 138 -2.47 -7.03 -17.42
CA LEU A 138 -3.33 -5.88 -17.63
C LEU A 138 -2.68 -4.82 -18.54
N VAL A 139 -1.42 -4.45 -18.26
CA VAL A 139 -0.69 -3.47 -19.07
C VAL A 139 -0.48 -4.00 -20.48
N LYS A 140 -0.11 -5.28 -20.63
CA LYS A 140 0.07 -5.93 -21.93
C LYS A 140 -1.22 -5.91 -22.76
N ALA A 141 -2.34 -6.35 -22.19
CA ALA A 141 -3.63 -6.36 -22.88
C ALA A 141 -4.06 -4.94 -23.31
N ALA A 142 -3.81 -3.94 -22.46
CA ALA A 142 -4.07 -2.54 -22.78
C ALA A 142 -3.21 -2.02 -23.96
N LEU A 143 -1.91 -2.38 -24.01
CA LEU A 143 -1.02 -2.03 -25.13
C LEU A 143 -1.46 -2.67 -26.45
N GLU A 144 -2.02 -3.88 -26.38
CA GLU A 144 -2.53 -4.63 -27.54
C GLU A 144 -3.93 -4.16 -27.98
N GLY A 145 -4.57 -3.26 -27.22
CA GLY A 145 -5.94 -2.81 -27.49
C GLY A 145 -7.00 -3.88 -27.21
N ASN A 146 -6.67 -4.91 -26.43
CA ASN A 146 -7.57 -6.00 -26.10
C ASN A 146 -8.41 -5.66 -24.85
N GLU A 147 -9.51 -4.93 -25.07
CA GLU A 147 -10.38 -4.46 -23.98
C GLU A 147 -10.96 -5.58 -23.12
N GLN A 148 -11.24 -6.75 -23.72
CA GLN A 148 -11.81 -7.90 -23.01
C GLN A 148 -10.79 -8.51 -22.03
N GLU A 149 -9.54 -8.71 -22.48
CA GLU A 149 -8.48 -9.21 -21.61
C GLU A 149 -8.10 -8.19 -20.54
N ALA A 150 -8.02 -6.90 -20.89
CA ALA A 150 -7.76 -5.84 -19.92
C ALA A 150 -8.84 -5.79 -18.82
N THR A 151 -10.12 -5.87 -19.18
CA THR A 151 -11.21 -5.90 -18.19
C THR A 151 -11.16 -7.14 -17.31
N THR A 152 -10.78 -8.29 -17.89
CA THR A 152 -10.65 -9.55 -17.15
C THR A 152 -9.49 -9.50 -16.17
N ALA A 153 -8.32 -9.04 -16.62
CA ALA A 153 -7.13 -8.87 -15.80
C ALA A 153 -7.39 -7.87 -14.66
N GLU A 154 -8.03 -6.72 -14.94
CA GLU A 154 -8.42 -5.76 -13.92
C GLU A 154 -9.35 -6.39 -12.86
N THR A 155 -10.38 -7.13 -13.29
CA THR A 155 -11.28 -7.82 -12.35
C THR A 155 -10.52 -8.78 -11.44
N ASN A 156 -9.63 -9.59 -12.01
CA ASN A 156 -8.79 -10.52 -11.25
C ASN A 156 -7.82 -9.79 -10.31
N TRP A 157 -7.33 -8.61 -10.71
CA TRP A 157 -6.41 -7.82 -9.91
C TRP A 157 -7.07 -7.31 -8.62
N TYR A 158 -8.31 -6.84 -8.70
CA TYR A 158 -9.09 -6.46 -7.53
C TYR A 158 -9.46 -7.67 -6.65
N LEU A 159 -9.76 -8.82 -7.25
CA LEU A 159 -9.99 -10.06 -6.49
C LEU A 159 -8.74 -10.53 -5.73
N ASN A 160 -7.55 -10.43 -6.34
CA ASN A 160 -6.30 -10.72 -5.67
C ASN A 160 -6.02 -9.71 -4.52
N ALA A 161 -6.34 -8.42 -4.71
CA ALA A 161 -6.24 -7.44 -3.62
C ALA A 161 -7.16 -7.78 -2.44
N ASP A 162 -8.36 -8.30 -2.68
CA ASP A 162 -9.25 -8.81 -1.64
C ASP A 162 -8.64 -9.99 -0.88
N GLN A 163 -8.01 -10.93 -1.60
CA GLN A 163 -7.33 -12.08 -1.02
C GLN A 163 -6.16 -11.65 -0.14
N VAL A 164 -5.34 -10.68 -0.59
CA VAL A 164 -4.24 -10.13 0.22
C VAL A 164 -4.76 -9.45 1.48
N ALA A 165 -5.81 -8.61 1.36
CA ALA A 165 -6.38 -7.94 2.52
C ALA A 165 -6.94 -8.94 3.55
N SER A 166 -7.66 -9.96 3.06
CA SER A 166 -8.19 -11.05 3.89
C SER A 166 -7.08 -11.85 4.57
N PHE A 167 -6.02 -12.19 3.83
CA PHE A 167 -4.85 -12.89 4.35
C PHE A 167 -4.14 -12.09 5.46
N LEU A 168 -3.86 -10.81 5.22
CA LEU A 168 -3.19 -9.95 6.21
C LEU A 168 -4.02 -9.78 7.48
N HIS A 169 -5.33 -9.60 7.34
CA HIS A 169 -6.27 -9.57 8.48
C HIS A 169 -6.26 -10.89 9.26
N HIS A 170 -6.23 -12.03 8.56
CA HIS A 170 -6.24 -13.34 9.19
C HIS A 170 -4.98 -13.61 10.02
N ILE A 171 -3.80 -13.24 9.52
CA ILE A 171 -2.54 -13.47 10.24
C ILE A 171 -2.30 -12.42 11.34
N ASN A 172 -2.92 -11.23 11.22
CA ASN A 172 -2.76 -10.14 12.18
C ASN A 172 -4.10 -9.43 12.45
N PRO A 173 -4.73 -9.66 13.61
CA PRO A 173 -6.05 -9.11 13.93
C PRO A 173 -6.06 -7.59 14.14
N PHE A 174 -4.89 -6.93 14.19
CA PHE A 174 -4.79 -5.47 14.27
C PHE A 174 -4.83 -4.80 12.89
N ILE A 175 -4.82 -5.56 11.80
CA ILE A 175 -5.09 -5.06 10.44
C ILE A 175 -6.59 -5.19 10.21
N SER A 176 -7.28 -4.07 9.99
CA SER A 176 -8.68 -4.11 9.53
C SER A 176 -8.75 -4.51 8.06
N GLU A 177 -9.44 -5.61 7.75
CA GLU A 177 -9.59 -6.09 6.37
C GLU A 177 -10.19 -5.01 5.45
N SER A 178 -11.26 -4.34 5.91
CA SER A 178 -11.97 -3.35 5.10
C SER A 178 -11.14 -2.09 4.85
N GLU A 179 -10.39 -1.63 5.86
CA GLU A 179 -9.53 -0.46 5.73
C GLU A 179 -8.34 -0.76 4.81
N PHE A 180 -7.68 -1.91 5.01
CA PHE A 180 -6.54 -2.29 4.18
C PHE A 180 -6.96 -2.55 2.72
N ARG A 181 -8.11 -3.19 2.49
CA ARG A 181 -8.69 -3.37 1.15
C ARG A 181 -8.96 -2.03 0.47
N THR A 182 -9.49 -1.05 1.21
CA THR A 182 -9.74 0.30 0.67
C THR A 182 -8.43 0.97 0.27
N MET A 183 -7.39 0.85 1.10
CA MET A 183 -6.05 1.35 0.77
C MET A 183 -5.52 0.65 -0.49
N PHE A 184 -5.64 -0.67 -0.58
CA PHE A 184 -5.15 -1.42 -1.73
C PHE A 184 -5.89 -1.05 -3.02
N TYR A 185 -7.23 -0.90 -2.99
CA TYR A 185 -7.98 -0.43 -4.15
C TYR A 185 -7.52 0.95 -4.63
N ARG A 186 -7.22 1.86 -3.70
CA ARG A 186 -6.64 3.16 -4.04
C ARG A 186 -5.28 2.99 -4.73
N HIS A 187 -4.42 2.09 -4.23
CA HIS A 187 -3.16 1.74 -4.89
C HIS A 187 -3.39 1.31 -6.34
N LEU A 188 -4.33 0.38 -6.58
CA LEU A 188 -4.60 -0.17 -7.92
C LEU A 188 -5.02 0.93 -8.89
N GLN A 189 -5.89 1.83 -8.43
CA GLN A 189 -6.38 2.95 -9.24
C GLN A 189 -5.25 3.91 -9.63
N LEU A 190 -4.39 4.26 -8.68
CA LEU A 190 -3.25 5.14 -8.91
C LEU A 190 -2.26 4.49 -9.91
N THR A 191 -1.88 3.24 -9.69
CA THR A 191 -0.95 2.50 -10.56
C THR A 191 -1.52 2.31 -11.98
N LYS A 192 -2.82 2.00 -12.11
CA LYS A 192 -3.49 1.96 -13.42
C LYS A 192 -3.48 3.34 -14.09
N MET A 193 -3.72 4.41 -13.34
CA MET A 193 -3.66 5.77 -13.87
C MET A 193 -2.26 6.12 -14.36
N GLU A 194 -1.21 5.77 -13.61
CA GLU A 194 0.18 5.95 -14.03
C GLU A 194 0.46 5.25 -15.38
N ALA A 195 0.04 4.00 -15.54
CA ALA A 195 0.20 3.26 -16.80
C ALA A 195 -0.49 3.98 -17.98
N VAL A 196 -1.74 4.45 -17.79
CA VAL A 196 -2.48 5.22 -18.79
C VAL A 196 -1.77 6.53 -19.13
N LEU A 197 -1.26 7.25 -18.14
CA LEU A 197 -0.52 8.50 -18.34
C LEU A 197 0.78 8.26 -19.12
N MET A 198 1.49 7.17 -18.85
CA MET A 198 2.70 6.79 -19.60
C MET A 198 2.38 6.43 -21.05
N MET A 199 1.34 5.63 -21.30
CA MET A 199 0.86 5.31 -22.66
C MET A 199 0.50 6.56 -23.46
N ASN A 200 -0.13 7.53 -22.81
CA ASN A 200 -0.50 8.82 -23.40
C ASN A 200 0.65 9.84 -23.44
N LYS A 201 1.84 9.49 -22.94
CA LYS A 201 3.03 10.35 -22.85
C LYS A 201 2.81 11.64 -22.04
N ASP A 202 1.88 11.63 -21.10
CA ASP A 202 1.66 12.74 -20.15
C ASP A 202 2.62 12.59 -18.97
N TYR A 203 3.91 12.82 -19.23
CA TYR A 203 5.00 12.57 -18.29
C TYR A 203 4.90 13.42 -17.03
N GLN A 204 4.46 14.68 -17.16
CA GLN A 204 4.36 15.59 -16.03
C GLN A 204 3.33 15.06 -15.02
N LYS A 205 2.14 14.68 -15.49
CA LYS A 205 1.14 14.07 -14.60
C LYS A 205 1.58 12.71 -14.10
N GLY A 206 2.21 11.89 -14.94
CA GLY A 206 2.70 10.58 -14.53
C GLY A 206 3.80 10.64 -13.46
N ILE A 207 4.59 11.72 -13.38
CA ILE A 207 5.53 11.95 -12.26
C ILE A 207 4.76 12.33 -10.99
N ALA A 208 3.80 13.25 -11.07
CA ALA A 208 2.98 13.65 -9.92
C ALA A 208 2.12 12.49 -9.37
N GLU A 209 1.62 11.62 -10.26
CA GLU A 209 0.89 10.41 -9.87
C GLU A 209 1.80 9.45 -9.11
N TYR A 210 3.07 9.32 -9.50
CA TYR A 210 4.03 8.47 -8.81
C TYR A 210 4.34 8.96 -7.39
N ASP A 211 4.44 10.27 -7.17
CA ASP A 211 4.60 10.82 -5.82
C ASP A 211 3.43 10.37 -4.93
N THR A 212 2.21 10.37 -5.48
CA THR A 212 1.00 9.89 -4.77
C THR A 212 1.02 8.38 -4.55
N ILE A 213 1.50 7.59 -5.53
CA ILE A 213 1.68 6.13 -5.39
C ILE A 213 2.68 5.81 -4.28
N GLN A 214 3.80 6.53 -4.21
CA GLN A 214 4.82 6.31 -3.19
C GLN A 214 4.29 6.62 -1.79
N GLU A 215 3.63 7.76 -1.60
CA GLU A 215 2.98 8.09 -0.33
C GLU A 215 2.00 6.99 0.09
N GLN A 216 1.14 6.55 -0.85
CA GLN A 216 0.17 5.49 -0.66
C GLN A 216 0.83 4.17 -0.21
N ALA A 217 1.87 3.74 -0.90
CA ALA A 217 2.59 2.50 -0.58
C ALA A 217 3.26 2.57 0.79
N LEU A 218 3.84 3.73 1.15
CA LEU A 218 4.48 3.93 2.46
C LEU A 218 3.49 3.79 3.61
N GLY A 219 2.24 4.26 3.48
CA GLY A 219 1.29 4.06 4.56
C GLY A 219 0.58 2.71 4.52
N MET A 220 0.54 1.98 3.40
CA MET A 220 0.25 0.54 3.43
C MET A 220 1.31 -0.20 4.25
N SER A 221 2.58 0.10 3.99
CA SER A 221 3.73 -0.41 4.74
C SER A 221 3.65 -0.09 6.24
N ASP A 222 3.33 1.17 6.59
CA ASP A 222 3.19 1.60 7.99
C ASP A 222 2.02 0.91 8.70
N THR A 223 0.90 0.70 8.00
CA THR A 223 -0.26 -0.03 8.55
C THR A 223 0.12 -1.45 8.95
N ILE A 224 0.84 -2.17 8.08
CA ILE A 224 1.30 -3.54 8.38
C ILE A 224 2.32 -3.51 9.52
N THR A 225 3.28 -2.58 9.48
CA THR A 225 4.31 -2.43 10.51
C THR A 225 3.69 -2.18 11.89
N ALA A 226 2.76 -1.22 12.00
CA ALA A 226 2.09 -0.88 13.25
C ALA A 226 1.29 -2.07 13.81
N ALA A 227 0.67 -2.87 12.94
CA ALA A 227 -0.04 -4.07 13.34
C ALA A 227 0.91 -5.18 13.83
N ILE A 228 2.05 -5.38 13.17
CA ILE A 228 3.08 -6.34 13.60
C ILE A 228 3.62 -5.98 14.98
N VAL A 229 3.98 -4.70 15.19
CA VAL A 229 4.47 -4.21 16.50
C VAL A 229 3.47 -4.49 17.62
N LYS A 230 2.17 -4.29 17.36
CA LYS A 230 1.10 -4.59 18.31
C LYS A 230 0.94 -6.09 18.58
N GLN A 231 1.12 -6.94 17.58
CA GLN A 231 0.97 -8.39 17.71
C GLN A 231 2.14 -9.04 18.46
N PHE A 232 3.36 -8.51 18.32
CA PHE A 232 4.59 -9.08 18.91
C PHE A 232 5.24 -8.13 19.93
N PRO A 233 4.56 -7.73 21.02
CA PRO A 233 5.10 -6.76 21.97
C PRO A 233 6.35 -7.26 22.70
N LEU A 234 6.55 -8.58 22.82
CA LEU A 234 7.77 -9.13 23.42
C LEU A 234 9.02 -8.86 22.57
N ILE A 235 8.88 -8.71 21.26
CA ILE A 235 9.97 -8.38 20.34
C ILE A 235 10.19 -6.87 20.31
N PHE A 236 9.09 -6.11 20.25
CA PHE A 236 9.13 -4.67 19.93
C PHE A 236 8.91 -3.72 21.11
N SER A 237 8.66 -4.22 22.32
CA SER A 237 8.47 -3.38 23.53
C SER A 237 9.50 -3.63 24.63
N GLN A 238 10.53 -4.44 24.39
CA GLN A 238 11.62 -4.69 25.35
C GLN A 238 12.81 -3.75 25.10
N CYS A 239 12.55 -2.45 25.29
CA CYS A 239 13.54 -1.39 25.40
C CYS A 239 13.22 -0.57 26.65
#